data_AF-A0A220MBE3-F1
#
_entry.id   AF-A0A220MBE3-F1
#
_cell.length_a   1.000
_cell.length_b   1.000
_cell.length_c   1.000
_cell.angle_alpha   90.00
_cell.angle_beta   90.00
_cell.angle_gamma   90.00
#
_symmetry.space_group_name_H-M   'P 1'
#
loop_
_entity.id
_entity.type
_entity.pdbx_description
1 polymer ?
#
loop_
_entity_poly.entity_id
_entity_poly.type
_entity_poly.pdbx_seq_one_letter_code
_entity_poly.pdbx_strand_id
1 'polypeptide(L)'
;MTIELRIGFVIGKKIDCNKVREILYTYENKQAASCKVVLDYMEMDPEIFLDRSFSSTYPVPIKDPDLLEAELSQLYDFVWVEVLGTIERHGHPCVTISDTKYEGKLIHTLDKRMFIFLRDIISDDQGIQLLEKICHVPKPLQWLVLPKRDGKTPPPDYILDEMEQWVRKLIAYKVD
;
A
#
# COMPACT_ATOMS: atom_id res chain seq x y z
N MET A 1 4.35 29.64 -6.57
CA MET A 1 4.58 28.21 -6.86
C MET A 1 3.73 27.40 -5.90
N THR A 2 2.94 26.46 -6.40
CA THR A 2 2.26 25.47 -5.55
C THR A 2 3.26 24.35 -5.31
N ILE A 3 3.61 24.10 -4.05
CA ILE A 3 4.50 23.00 -3.67
C ILE A 3 3.78 21.68 -3.97
N GLU A 4 4.43 20.77 -4.70
CA GLU A 4 3.88 19.46 -5.07
C GLU A 4 3.55 18.63 -3.82
N LEU A 5 2.43 17.91 -3.80
CA LEU A 5 2.16 16.89 -2.79
C LEU A 5 2.70 15.55 -3.28
N ARG A 6 3.53 14.90 -2.48
CA ARG A 6 3.99 13.52 -2.68
C ARG A 6 3.48 12.65 -1.55
N ILE A 7 2.92 11.50 -1.90
CA ILE A 7 2.46 10.51 -0.93
C ILE A 7 3.30 9.24 -1.14
N GLY A 8 3.96 8.79 -0.09
CA GLY A 8 4.78 7.57 -0.08
C GLY A 8 4.11 6.49 0.75
N PHE A 9 4.04 5.26 0.24
CA PHE A 9 3.55 4.11 1.00
C PHE A 9 4.74 3.36 1.59
N VAL A 10 4.76 3.22 2.91
CA VAL A 10 5.70 2.38 3.66
C VAL A 10 4.99 1.08 3.97
N ILE A 11 5.49 -0.03 3.40
CA ILE A 11 4.85 -1.34 3.45
C ILE A 11 5.74 -2.29 4.25
N GLY A 12 5.16 -3.00 5.20
CA GLY A 12 5.91 -3.94 6.03
C GLY A 12 5.04 -4.71 7.01
N LYS A 13 5.62 -5.74 7.62
CA LYS A 13 4.94 -6.55 8.64
C LYS A 13 4.92 -5.89 10.02
N LYS A 14 6.00 -5.21 10.42
CA LYS A 14 6.12 -4.49 11.70
C LYS A 14 6.86 -3.19 11.45
N ILE A 15 6.12 -2.13 11.15
CA ILE A 15 6.64 -0.81 10.82
C ILE A 15 6.88 -0.05 12.12
N ASP A 16 8.14 0.25 12.41
CA ASP A 16 8.47 1.22 13.44
C ASP A 16 8.13 2.63 12.94
N CYS A 17 6.90 3.06 13.20
CA CYS A 17 6.40 4.37 12.83
C CYS A 17 7.19 5.52 13.46
N ASN A 18 7.82 5.32 14.62
CA ASN A 18 8.63 6.36 15.24
C ASN A 18 9.94 6.55 14.47
N LYS A 19 10.61 5.44 14.13
CA LYS A 19 11.80 5.48 13.29
C LYS A 19 11.51 6.08 11.91
N VAL A 20 10.39 5.72 11.28
CA VAL A 20 10.02 6.31 9.98
C VAL A 20 9.79 7.82 10.09
N ARG A 21 9.11 8.28 11.15
CA ARG A 21 8.91 9.72 11.39
C ARG A 21 10.25 10.43 11.61
N GLU A 22 11.15 9.85 12.39
CA GLU A 22 12.49 10.41 12.64
C GLU A 22 13.25 10.62 11.31
N ILE A 23 13.24 9.62 10.43
CA ILE A 23 13.81 9.72 9.09
C ILE A 23 13.13 10.86 8.32
N LEU A 24 11.79 10.87 8.23
CA LEU A 24 11.03 11.90 7.52
C LEU A 24 11.40 13.33 7.97
N TYR A 25 11.48 13.57 9.28
CA TYR A 25 11.78 14.89 9.84
C TYR A 25 13.25 15.28 9.69
N THR A 26 14.18 14.33 9.54
CA THR A 26 15.57 14.63 9.21
C THR A 26 15.70 15.30 7.83
N TYR A 27 14.78 15.02 6.92
CA TYR A 27 14.72 15.64 5.58
C TYR A 27 13.84 16.90 5.51
N GLU A 28 13.25 17.35 6.64
CA GLU A 28 12.40 18.53 6.65
C GLU A 28 13.20 19.79 6.26
N ASN A 29 12.73 20.50 5.23
CA ASN A 29 13.34 21.75 4.80
C ASN A 29 12.29 22.78 4.37
N LYS A 30 11.87 23.63 5.32
CA LYS A 30 10.85 24.67 5.09
C LYS A 30 11.29 25.76 4.12
N GLN A 31 12.58 26.01 3.98
CA GLN A 31 13.11 27.15 3.22
C GLN A 31 13.31 26.82 1.74
N ALA A 32 13.58 25.55 1.43
CA ALA A 32 13.93 25.08 0.08
C ALA A 32 13.08 23.88 -0.37
N ALA A 33 11.88 23.71 0.21
CA ALA A 33 10.99 22.59 -0.13
C ALA A 33 10.63 22.59 -1.61
N SER A 34 10.80 21.44 -2.26
CA SER A 34 10.27 21.17 -3.60
C SER A 34 8.89 20.53 -3.53
N CYS A 35 8.62 19.76 -2.47
CA CYS A 35 7.37 19.06 -2.25
C CYS A 35 6.95 19.07 -0.77
N LYS A 36 5.70 18.71 -0.51
CA LYS A 36 5.18 18.29 0.80
C LYS A 36 5.01 16.78 0.72
N VAL A 37 5.62 16.06 1.65
CA VAL A 37 5.57 14.61 1.73
C VAL A 37 4.61 14.17 2.83
N VAL A 38 3.72 13.24 2.49
CA VAL A 38 2.94 12.44 3.43
C VAL A 38 3.37 11.00 3.30
N LEU A 39 3.60 10.32 4.42
CA LEU A 39 3.85 8.89 4.44
C LEU A 39 2.63 8.16 4.98
N ASP A 40 2.12 7.22 4.19
CA ASP A 40 1.06 6.30 4.56
C ASP A 40 1.66 4.95 4.93
N TYR A 41 1.16 4.35 6.00
CA TYR A 41 1.63 3.07 6.50
C TYR A 41 0.68 1.94 6.08
N MET A 42 1.22 0.95 5.37
CA MET A 42 0.56 -0.31 5.05
C MET A 42 1.18 -1.41 5.91
N GLU A 43 0.65 -1.55 7.12
CA GLU A 43 1.04 -2.59 8.07
C GLU A 43 0.34 -3.91 7.70
N MET A 44 1.12 -4.94 7.44
CA MET A 44 0.61 -6.28 7.09
C MET A 44 0.35 -7.15 8.33
N ASP A 45 0.65 -6.66 9.55
CA ASP A 45 0.28 -7.36 10.79
C ASP A 45 -1.26 -7.32 10.95
N PRO A 46 -1.95 -8.47 10.90
CA PRO A 46 -3.40 -8.52 10.96
C PRO A 46 -3.94 -7.99 12.30
N GLU A 47 -3.22 -8.20 13.41
CA GLU A 47 -3.64 -7.68 14.71
C GLU A 47 -3.71 -6.15 14.70
N ILE A 48 -2.78 -5.50 14.00
CA ILE A 48 -2.75 -4.03 13.88
C ILE A 48 -3.72 -3.56 12.79
N PHE A 49 -3.80 -4.30 11.68
CA PHE A 49 -4.62 -3.96 10.52
C PHE A 49 -6.12 -4.05 10.79
N LEU A 50 -6.54 -5.02 11.61
CA LEU A 50 -7.93 -5.19 12.05
C LEU A 50 -8.30 -4.20 13.18
N ASP A 51 -7.34 -3.83 14.04
CA ASP A 51 -7.61 -2.92 15.17
C ASP A 51 -7.42 -1.42 14.83
N ARG A 52 -6.73 -1.06 13.74
CA ARG A 52 -6.38 0.34 13.44
C ARG A 52 -6.56 0.73 11.97
N SER A 53 -7.13 1.90 11.78
CA SER A 53 -7.14 2.62 10.50
C SER A 53 -5.72 2.81 9.94
N PHE A 54 -5.61 2.87 8.62
CA PHE A 54 -4.45 3.43 7.92
C PHE A 54 -3.94 4.67 8.64
N SER A 55 -2.68 4.63 9.08
CA SER A 55 -2.04 5.78 9.70
C SER A 55 -1.23 6.54 8.66
N SER A 56 -1.27 7.87 8.75
CA SER A 56 -0.57 8.77 7.85
C SER A 56 0.19 9.81 8.66
N THR A 57 1.29 10.33 8.14
CA THR A 57 1.96 11.50 8.72
C THR A 57 1.23 12.79 8.33
N TYR A 58 1.48 13.86 9.08
CA TYR A 58 1.16 15.20 8.57
C TYR A 58 2.08 15.54 7.38
N PRO A 59 1.64 16.41 6.46
CA PRO A 59 2.49 16.85 5.35
C PRO A 59 3.76 17.55 5.84
N VAL A 60 4.94 17.03 5.49
CA VAL A 60 6.26 17.57 5.84
C VAL A 60 6.92 18.19 4.61
N PRO A 61 7.38 19.46 4.67
CA PRO A 61 8.05 20.10 3.54
C PRO A 61 9.45 19.49 3.33
N ILE A 62 9.72 18.97 2.13
CA ILE A 62 10.97 18.28 1.79
C ILE A 62 11.56 18.86 0.51
N LYS A 63 12.88 19.04 0.51
CA LYS A 63 13.64 19.54 -0.64
C LYS A 63 13.88 18.45 -1.68
N ASP A 64 14.23 17.26 -1.23
CA ASP A 64 14.63 16.15 -2.11
C ASP A 64 13.96 14.85 -1.65
N PRO A 65 12.83 14.46 -2.26
CA PRO A 65 12.13 13.23 -1.90
C PRO A 65 12.92 11.96 -2.29
N ASP A 66 13.86 12.04 -3.24
CA ASP A 66 14.58 10.86 -3.72
C ASP A 66 15.58 10.36 -2.66
N LEU A 67 16.17 11.28 -1.87
CA LEU A 67 17.00 10.91 -0.71
C LEU A 67 16.18 10.21 0.38
N LEU A 68 14.97 10.69 0.64
CA LEU A 68 14.06 10.07 1.61
C LEU A 68 13.67 8.65 1.14
N GLU A 69 13.33 8.48 -0.14
CA GLU A 69 13.05 7.17 -0.73
C GLU A 69 14.23 6.22 -0.56
N ALA A 70 15.46 6.67 -0.86
CA ALA A 70 16.66 5.86 -0.76
C ALA A 70 16.93 5.35 0.67
N GLU A 71 16.59 6.13 1.70
CA GLU A 71 16.75 5.71 3.09
C GLU A 71 15.62 4.79 3.56
N LEU A 72 14.36 5.12 3.26
CA LEU A 72 13.22 4.29 3.65
C LEU A 72 13.25 2.92 2.95
N SER A 73 13.68 2.87 1.70
CA SER A 73 13.77 1.63 0.91
C SER A 73 14.84 0.65 1.41
N GLN A 74 15.76 1.09 2.28
CA GLN A 74 16.70 0.19 2.95
C GLN A 74 16.07 -0.58 4.11
N LEU A 75 14.94 -0.09 4.64
CA LEU A 75 14.29 -0.62 5.84
C LEU A 75 12.97 -1.32 5.52
N TYR A 76 12.23 -0.80 4.55
CA TYR A 76 10.87 -1.23 4.22
C TYR A 76 10.68 -1.32 2.72
N ASP A 77 9.60 -2.01 2.31
CA ASP A 77 9.10 -1.81 0.96
C ASP A 77 8.51 -0.40 0.86
N PHE A 78 8.90 0.34 -0.17
CA PHE A 78 8.49 1.72 -0.33
C PHE A 78 8.12 2.02 -1.78
N VAL A 79 7.04 2.79 -1.98
CA VAL A 79 6.62 3.27 -3.29
C VAL A 79 6.04 4.66 -3.22
N TRP A 80 6.34 5.49 -4.21
CA TRP A 80 5.59 6.73 -4.45
C TRP A 80 4.27 6.44 -5.18
N VAL A 81 3.21 7.09 -4.74
CA VAL A 81 1.87 6.91 -5.31
C VAL A 81 1.48 8.05 -6.24
N GLU A 82 0.65 7.74 -7.22
CA GLU A 82 -0.05 8.76 -7.99
C GLU A 82 -1.02 9.50 -7.07
N VAL A 83 -1.06 10.82 -7.15
CA VAL A 83 -1.94 11.67 -6.35
C VAL A 83 -3.10 12.16 -7.21
N LEU A 84 -4.33 12.00 -6.72
CA LEU A 84 -5.53 12.57 -7.32
C LEU A 84 -6.10 13.65 -6.39
N GLY A 85 -5.78 14.91 -6.70
CA GLY A 85 -6.12 16.03 -5.82
C GLY A 85 -5.21 16.07 -4.60
N THR A 86 -5.73 15.69 -3.43
CA THR A 86 -4.98 15.71 -2.15
C THR A 86 -4.84 14.33 -1.51
N ILE A 87 -5.25 13.27 -2.20
CA ILE A 87 -5.24 11.90 -1.70
C ILE A 87 -4.51 10.99 -2.68
N GLU A 88 -4.14 9.79 -2.23
CA GLU A 88 -3.61 8.75 -3.09
C GLU A 88 -4.67 8.30 -4.09
N ARG A 89 -4.27 8.13 -5.35
CA ARG A 89 -5.11 7.53 -6.37
C ARG A 89 -5.27 6.05 -6.07
N HIS A 90 -6.48 5.66 -5.70
CA HIS A 90 -6.80 4.29 -5.32
C HIS A 90 -8.13 3.81 -5.89
N GLY A 91 -8.39 2.51 -5.74
CA GLY A 91 -9.67 1.87 -6.05
C GLY A 91 -9.93 0.70 -5.11
N HIS A 92 -11.14 0.12 -5.19
CA HIS A 92 -11.58 -0.97 -4.31
C HIS A 92 -12.18 -2.13 -5.11
N PRO A 93 -11.37 -2.87 -5.91
CA PRO A 93 -11.85 -4.06 -6.61
C PRO A 93 -12.38 -5.11 -5.63
N CYS A 94 -13.41 -5.83 -6.04
CA CYS A 94 -14.08 -6.85 -5.25
C CYS A 94 -14.27 -8.11 -6.08
N VAL A 95 -13.97 -9.27 -5.51
CA VAL A 95 -14.23 -10.59 -6.11
C VAL A 95 -15.01 -11.46 -5.13
N THR A 96 -15.87 -12.34 -5.65
CA THR A 96 -16.62 -13.30 -4.82
C THR A 96 -16.16 -14.71 -5.12
N ILE A 97 -15.71 -15.44 -4.09
CA ILE A 97 -15.29 -16.83 -4.20
C ILE A 97 -16.03 -17.62 -3.13
N SER A 98 -16.76 -18.67 -3.54
CA SER A 98 -17.52 -19.53 -2.61
C SER A 98 -18.44 -18.75 -1.67
N ASP A 99 -19.19 -17.78 -2.22
CA ASP A 99 -20.11 -16.88 -1.51
C ASP A 99 -19.46 -15.87 -0.54
N THR A 100 -18.15 -15.92 -0.34
CA THR A 100 -17.39 -14.91 0.40
C THR A 100 -16.91 -13.80 -0.53
N LYS A 101 -17.19 -12.54 -0.17
CA LYS A 101 -16.73 -11.35 -0.89
C LYS A 101 -15.38 -10.89 -0.34
N TYR A 102 -14.37 -10.78 -1.21
CA TYR A 102 -13.05 -10.26 -0.89
C TYR A 102 -12.85 -8.88 -1.53
N GLU A 103 -12.47 -7.90 -0.73
CA GLU A 103 -12.18 -6.53 -1.19
C GLU A 103 -10.68 -6.24 -1.10
N GLY A 104 -10.14 -5.60 -2.13
CA GLY A 104 -8.76 -5.15 -2.16
C GLY A 104 -8.64 -3.63 -2.18
N LYS A 105 -7.68 -3.04 -1.44
CA LYS A 105 -7.25 -1.66 -1.63
C LYS A 105 -6.23 -1.61 -2.77
N LEU A 106 -6.64 -1.10 -3.93
CA LEU A 106 -5.78 -0.91 -5.10
C LEU A 106 -5.12 0.47 -5.02
N ILE A 107 -3.79 0.55 -5.10
CA ILE A 107 -2.99 1.77 -5.10
C ILE A 107 -2.27 1.93 -6.42
N HIS A 108 -2.33 3.12 -7.02
CA HIS A 108 -1.57 3.45 -8.23
C HIS A 108 -0.20 4.03 -7.86
N THR A 109 0.88 3.48 -8.39
CA THR A 109 2.26 3.97 -8.12
C THR A 109 2.85 4.73 -9.30
N LEU A 110 3.81 5.63 -9.03
CA LEU A 110 4.51 6.44 -10.03
C LEU A 110 5.39 5.60 -10.97
N ASP A 111 5.87 4.45 -10.49
CA ASP A 111 6.74 3.53 -11.24
C ASP A 111 6.00 2.58 -12.18
N LYS A 112 4.80 2.98 -12.63
CA LYS A 112 3.96 2.24 -13.58
C LYS A 112 3.49 0.87 -13.05
N ARG A 113 3.34 0.72 -11.73
CA ARG A 113 2.73 -0.46 -11.11
C ARG A 113 1.41 -0.08 -10.40
N MET A 114 0.67 -1.10 -10.02
CA MET A 114 -0.45 -1.01 -9.09
C MET A 114 -0.28 -2.10 -8.05
N PHE A 115 -0.58 -1.77 -6.80
CA PHE A 115 -0.52 -2.71 -5.69
C PHE A 115 -1.94 -2.95 -5.19
N ILE A 116 -2.30 -4.19 -4.89
CA ILE A 116 -3.60 -4.54 -4.31
C ILE A 116 -3.33 -5.28 -3.00
N PHE A 117 -3.86 -4.72 -1.91
CA PHE A 117 -3.78 -5.26 -0.56
C PHE A 117 -5.16 -5.74 -0.12
N LEU A 118 -5.25 -6.89 0.54
CA LEU A 118 -6.53 -7.37 1.06
C LEU A 118 -7.01 -6.44 2.17
N ARG A 119 -8.31 -6.11 2.21
CA ARG A 119 -8.85 -5.14 3.16
C ARG A 119 -9.83 -5.76 4.15
N ASP A 120 -9.95 -5.12 5.32
CA ASP A 120 -10.79 -5.49 6.47
C ASP A 120 -12.31 -5.38 6.25
N ILE A 121 -12.80 -4.95 5.09
CA ILE A 121 -14.27 -4.90 4.85
C ILE A 121 -14.87 -6.31 4.64
N ILE A 122 -14.14 -7.38 4.97
CA ILE A 122 -14.64 -8.74 4.84
C ILE A 122 -15.38 -9.11 6.14
N SER A 123 -16.69 -8.89 6.13
CA SER A 123 -17.58 -9.19 7.27
C SER A 123 -17.87 -10.69 7.45
N ASP A 124 -17.00 -11.57 6.95
CA ASP A 124 -17.15 -13.03 6.97
C ASP A 124 -15.89 -13.67 7.56
N ASP A 125 -16.08 -14.72 8.38
CA ASP A 125 -15.02 -15.41 9.13
C ASP A 125 -13.91 -15.91 8.20
N GLN A 126 -14.27 -16.35 6.98
CA GLN A 126 -13.29 -16.80 5.99
C GLN A 126 -12.36 -15.68 5.51
N GLY A 127 -12.86 -14.45 5.45
CA GLY A 127 -12.05 -13.29 5.09
C GLY A 127 -11.10 -12.86 6.17
N ILE A 128 -11.56 -12.87 7.42
CA ILE A 128 -10.75 -12.57 8.60
C ILE A 128 -9.59 -13.58 8.68
N GLN A 129 -9.88 -14.88 8.54
CA GLN A 129 -8.82 -15.92 8.49
C GLN A 129 -7.82 -15.70 7.35
N LEU A 130 -8.27 -15.16 6.21
CA LEU A 130 -7.39 -14.85 5.09
C LEU A 130 -6.49 -13.63 5.37
N LEU A 131 -7.03 -12.62 6.07
CA LEU A 131 -6.24 -11.48 6.55
C LEU A 131 -5.23 -11.93 7.59
N GLU A 132 -5.64 -12.74 8.58
CA GLU A 132 -4.77 -13.27 9.65
C GLU A 132 -3.55 -14.03 9.09
N LYS A 133 -3.73 -14.79 8.00
CA LYS A 133 -2.62 -15.54 7.42
C LYS A 133 -1.73 -14.74 6.47
N ILE A 134 -2.11 -13.52 6.06
CA ILE A 134 -1.38 -12.77 5.03
C ILE A 134 0.07 -12.51 5.44
N CYS A 135 0.33 -12.26 6.72
CA CYS A 135 1.68 -12.00 7.21
C CYS A 135 2.56 -13.27 7.35
N HIS A 136 1.98 -14.44 7.08
CA HIS A 136 2.61 -15.75 7.14
C HIS A 136 2.83 -16.37 5.76
N VAL A 137 2.30 -15.76 4.69
CA VAL A 137 2.61 -16.18 3.32
C VAL A 137 3.91 -15.51 2.82
N PRO A 138 4.59 -16.11 1.82
CA PRO A 138 5.74 -15.50 1.16
C PRO A 138 5.41 -14.10 0.64
N LYS A 139 6.38 -13.18 0.75
CA LYS A 139 6.24 -11.77 0.34
C LYS A 139 5.54 -11.56 -1.03
N PRO A 140 5.84 -12.32 -2.11
CA PRO A 140 5.14 -12.16 -3.39
C PRO A 140 3.64 -12.47 -3.37
N LEU A 141 3.13 -13.11 -2.32
CA LEU A 141 1.72 -13.41 -2.11
C LEU A 141 1.05 -12.43 -1.13
N GLN A 142 1.81 -11.65 -0.37
CA GLN A 142 1.27 -10.75 0.66
C GLN A 142 0.43 -9.62 0.04
N TRP A 143 0.74 -9.22 -1.19
CA TRP A 143 -0.05 -8.29 -1.99
C TRP A 143 0.10 -8.64 -3.47
N LEU A 144 -0.87 -8.22 -4.27
CA LEU A 144 -0.83 -8.40 -5.72
C LEU A 144 -0.21 -7.16 -6.38
N VAL A 145 0.75 -7.37 -7.29
CA VAL A 145 1.38 -6.31 -8.08
C VAL A 145 0.98 -6.46 -9.55
N LEU A 146 0.34 -5.44 -10.12
CA LEU A 146 -0.08 -5.42 -11.51
C LEU A 146 0.70 -4.35 -12.30
N PRO A 147 1.24 -4.66 -13.49
CA PRO A 147 1.90 -3.66 -14.33
C PRO A 147 0.88 -2.76 -15.05
N LYS A 148 1.19 -1.47 -15.19
CA LYS A 148 0.47 -0.57 -16.09
C LYS A 148 1.04 -0.69 -17.51
N ARG A 149 0.29 -1.30 -18.43
CA ARG A 149 0.69 -1.38 -19.85
C ARG A 149 0.64 0.02 -20.46
N ASP A 150 1.76 0.45 -21.04
CA ASP A 150 1.95 1.80 -21.59
C ASP A 150 1.63 2.94 -20.60
N GLY A 151 1.83 2.69 -19.30
CA GLY A 151 1.49 3.65 -18.24
C GLY A 151 -0.01 3.81 -17.97
N LYS A 152 -0.86 3.02 -18.62
CA LYS A 152 -2.32 3.05 -18.42
C LYS A 152 -2.76 1.98 -17.44
N THR A 153 -3.80 2.31 -16.68
CA THR A 153 -4.54 1.33 -15.86
C THR A 153 -5.05 0.20 -16.77
N PRO A 154 -4.76 -1.07 -16.45
CA PRO A 154 -5.34 -2.22 -17.13
C PRO A 154 -6.88 -2.19 -17.11
N PRO A 155 -7.55 -2.91 -18.04
CA PRO A 155 -9.01 -3.04 -18.04
C PRO A 155 -9.51 -3.61 -16.69
N PRO A 156 -10.69 -3.17 -16.20
CA PRO A 156 -11.26 -3.67 -14.95
C PRO A 156 -11.37 -5.20 -14.88
N ASP A 157 -11.83 -5.86 -15.95
CA ASP A 157 -11.99 -7.31 -15.99
C ASP A 157 -10.65 -8.03 -15.73
N TYR A 158 -9.56 -7.54 -16.32
CA TYR A 158 -8.22 -8.08 -16.07
C TYR A 158 -7.79 -7.92 -14.60
N ILE A 159 -8.10 -6.78 -13.98
CA ILE A 159 -7.78 -6.53 -12.56
C ILE A 159 -8.54 -7.51 -11.67
N LEU A 160 -9.82 -7.74 -11.97
CA LEU A 160 -10.66 -8.68 -11.23
C LEU A 160 -10.20 -10.13 -11.40
N ASP A 161 -9.85 -10.54 -12.62
CA ASP A 161 -9.32 -11.88 -12.90
C ASP A 161 -8.03 -12.16 -12.14
N GLU A 162 -7.07 -11.22 -12.15
CA GLU A 162 -5.81 -11.35 -11.43
C GLU A 162 -6.04 -11.34 -9.90
N MET A 163 -6.96 -10.51 -9.41
CA MET A 163 -7.34 -10.49 -8.00
C MET A 163 -7.96 -11.82 -7.57
N GLU A 164 -8.88 -12.39 -8.35
CA GLU A 164 -9.50 -13.68 -8.04
C GLU A 164 -8.44 -14.79 -7.97
N GLN A 165 -7.54 -14.85 -8.96
CA GLN A 165 -6.45 -15.83 -8.96
C GLN A 165 -5.52 -15.67 -7.76
N TRP A 166 -5.18 -14.44 -7.39
CA TRP A 166 -4.36 -14.15 -6.22
C TRP A 166 -5.06 -14.57 -4.91
N VAL A 167 -6.34 -14.24 -4.74
CA VAL A 167 -7.12 -14.66 -3.55
C VAL A 167 -7.24 -16.18 -3.49
N ARG A 168 -7.47 -16.87 -4.61
CA ARG A 168 -7.48 -18.35 -4.66
C ARG A 168 -6.14 -18.96 -4.25
N LYS A 169 -5.02 -18.37 -4.69
CA LYS A 169 -3.67 -18.79 -4.27
C LYS A 169 -3.47 -18.60 -2.77
N LEU A 170 -3.94 -17.47 -2.23
CA LEU A 170 -3.93 -17.23 -0.79
C LEU A 170 -4.74 -18.29 -0.07
N ILE A 171 -6.00 -18.54 -0.46
CA ILE A 171 -6.87 -19.57 0.14
C ILE A 171 -6.16 -20.94 0.17
N ALA A 172 -5.57 -21.36 -0.95
CA ALA A 172 -4.90 -22.65 -1.07
C ALA A 172 -3.57 -22.75 -0.31
N TYR A 173 -2.93 -21.63 0.03
CA TYR A 173 -1.65 -21.62 0.74
C TYR A 173 -1.79 -22.14 2.17
N LYS A 174 -0.95 -23.12 2.53
CA LYS A 174 -0.85 -23.66 3.89
C LYS A 174 0.30 -22.98 4.61
N VAL A 175 0.00 -22.42 5.78
CA VAL A 175 1.00 -21.89 6.71
C VAL A 175 1.48 -23.06 7.56
N ASP A 176 2.79 -23.32 7.56
CA ASP A 176 3.45 -24.33 8.39
C ASP A 176 3.60 -23.87 9.84
#